data_AF-A0AAD2VEM2-F1
#
_entry.id   AF-A0AAD2VEM2-F1
#
_cell.length_a   1.000
_cell.length_b   1.000
_cell.length_c   1.000
_cell.angle_alpha   90.00
_cell.angle_beta   90.00
_cell.angle_gamma   90.00
#
_symmetry.space_group_name_H-M   'P 1'
#
loop_
_entity.id
_entity.type
_entity.pdbx_description
1 polymer ?
#
loop_
_entity_poly.entity_id
_entity_poly.type
_entity_poly.pdbx_seq_one_letter_code
_entity_poly.pdbx_strand_id
1 'polypeptide(L)' 'SVDCEQILKDFSDYAATETDKKKLIERYQRDWQLMAGNEEAQAKCVQVMNIRVNELKQEA' A
#
# COMPACT_ATOMS: atom_id res chain seq x y z
N SER A 1 -3.40 1.93 20.50
CA SER A 1 -3.63 0.93 19.45
C SER A 1 -3.24 1.55 18.12
N VAL A 2 -2.68 0.78 17.19
CA VAL A 2 -2.46 1.25 15.82
C VAL A 2 -3.81 1.26 15.09
N ASP A 3 -4.13 2.36 14.42
CA ASP A 3 -5.32 2.47 13.59
C ASP A 3 -5.03 1.92 12.19
N CYS A 4 -5.35 0.65 11.98
CA CYS A 4 -5.10 -0.03 10.71
C CYS A 4 -6.00 0.50 9.58
N GLU A 5 -7.20 0.99 9.89
CA GLU A 5 -8.12 1.54 8.89
C GLU A 5 -7.58 2.86 8.34
N GLN A 6 -7.07 3.73 9.22
CA GLN A 6 -6.45 4.98 8.80
C GLN A 6 -5.18 4.74 7.97
N ILE A 7 -4.32 3.80 8.37
CA ILE A 7 -3.10 3.47 7.61
C ILE A 7 -3.45 2.94 6.22
N LEU A 8 -4.45 2.06 6.11
CA LEU A 8 -4.90 1.57 4.81
C LEU A 8 -5.42 2.69 3.93
N LYS A 9 -6.26 3.58 4.48
CA LYS A 9 -6.78 4.73 3.76
C LYS A 9 -5.64 5.61 3.23
N ASP A 10 -4.68 5.95 4.09
CA ASP A 10 -3.55 6.80 3.71
C ASP A 10 -2.65 6.14 2.65
N PHE A 11 -2.45 4.82 2.74
CA PHE A 11 -1.69 4.08 1.74
C PHE A 11 -2.43 4.03 0.40
N SER A 12 -3.75 3.77 0.40
CA SER A 12 -4.57 3.76 -0.80
C SER A 12 -4.60 5.11 -1.51
N ASP A 13 -4.79 6.20 -0.76
CA ASP A 13 -4.79 7.56 -1.31
C ASP A 13 -3.43 7.92 -1.92
N TYR A 14 -2.34 7.53 -1.26
CA TYR A 14 -0.99 7.70 -1.78
C TYR A 14 -0.74 6.87 -3.05
N ALA A 15 -1.06 5.57 -3.00
CA ALA A 15 -0.81 4.63 -4.11
C ALA A 15 -1.54 5.07 -5.39
N ALA A 16 -2.75 5.63 -5.28
CA ALA A 16 -3.52 6.13 -6.42
C ALA A 16 -2.84 7.26 -7.21
N THR A 17 -1.88 7.98 -6.60
CA THR A 17 -1.20 9.13 -7.23
C THR A 17 0.27 8.89 -7.53
N GLU A 18 0.92 7.96 -6.84
CA GLU A 18 2.35 7.69 -7.00
C GLU A 18 2.63 6.94 -8.32
N THR A 19 3.62 7.41 -9.08
CA THR A 19 4.08 6.80 -10.35
C THR A 19 5.48 6.20 -10.26
N ASP A 20 6.23 6.55 -9.22
CA ASP A 20 7.53 5.97 -8.91
C ASP A 20 7.34 4.65 -8.16
N LYS A 21 7.59 3.55 -8.87
CA LYS A 21 7.52 2.19 -8.32
C LYS A 21 8.40 1.99 -7.09
N LYS A 22 9.57 2.63 -7.01
CA LYS A 22 10.46 2.49 -5.85
C LYS A 22 9.84 3.13 -4.62
N LYS A 23 9.34 4.36 -4.75
CA LYS A 23 8.66 5.07 -3.64
C LYS A 23 7.39 4.35 -3.19
N LEU A 24 6.67 3.74 -4.13
CA LEU A 24 5.50 2.92 -3.83
C LEU A 24 5.86 1.71 -2.96
N ILE A 25 6.93 0.97 -3.31
CA ILE A 25 7.42 -0.19 -2.54
C ILE A 25 7.87 0.24 -1.13
N GLU A 26 8.63 1.33 -1.03
CA GLU A 26 9.13 1.84 0.26
C GLU A 26 7.97 2.21 1.20
N ARG A 27 6.96 2.90 0.69
CA ARG A 27 5.76 3.25 1.48
C ARG A 27 4.96 2.02 1.88
N TYR A 28 4.74 1.10 0.95
CA TYR A 28 4.07 -0.19 1.22
C TYR A 28 4.74 -0.95 2.36
N GLN A 29 6.08 -1.12 2.33
CA GLN A 29 6.81 -1.87 3.35
C GLN A 29 6.64 -1.26 4.74
N ARG A 30 6.70 0.08 4.84
CA ARG A 30 6.49 0.80 6.09
C ARG A 30 5.07 0.59 6.62
N ASP A 31 4.06 0.83 5.79
CA ASP A 31 2.66 0.82 6.22
C ASP A 31 2.22 -0.62 6.56
N TRP A 32 2.69 -1.63 5.81
CA TRP A 32 2.45 -3.05 6.10
C TRP A 32 3.03 -3.50 7.45
N GLN A 33 4.21 -3.00 7.82
CA GLN A 33 4.83 -3.31 9.13
C GLN A 33 4.08 -2.68 10.30
N LEU A 34 3.52 -1.48 10.13
CA LEU A 34 2.70 -0.83 11.16
C LEU A 34 1.43 -1.64 11.47
N MET A 35 0.92 -2.38 10.49
CA MET A 35 -0.27 -3.25 10.63
C MET A 35 0.06 -4.68 11.08
N ALA A 36 1.29 -4.95 11.53
CA ALA A 36 1.68 -6.28 11.99
C ALA A 36 0.76 -6.80 13.12
N GLY A 37 0.26 -8.03 12.95
CA GLY A 37 -0.73 -8.62 13.84
C GLY A 37 -2.19 -8.39 13.42
N ASN A 38 -2.44 -7.60 12.37
CA ASN A 38 -3.74 -7.49 11.71
C ASN A 38 -3.64 -8.06 10.28
N GLU A 39 -3.88 -9.37 10.15
CA GLU A 39 -3.72 -10.10 8.88
C GLU A 39 -4.64 -9.57 7.77
N GLU A 40 -5.87 -9.18 8.11
CA GLU A 40 -6.82 -8.62 7.14
C GLU A 40 -6.32 -7.30 6.58
N ALA A 41 -5.82 -6.41 7.45
CA ALA A 41 -5.29 -5.13 7.02
C ALA A 41 -3.99 -5.31 6.20
N GLN A 42 -3.13 -6.25 6.58
CA GLN A 42 -1.95 -6.60 5.80
C GLN A 42 -2.30 -7.13 4.41
N ALA A 43 -3.32 -7.98 4.29
CA ALA A 43 -3.78 -8.50 3.00
C ALA A 43 -4.34 -7.38 2.09
N LYS A 44 -5.14 -6.46 2.64
CA LYS A 44 -5.65 -5.28 1.91
C LYS A 44 -4.51 -4.39 1.42
N CYS A 45 -3.49 -4.18 2.24
CA CYS A 45 -2.30 -3.40 1.87
C CYS A 45 -1.55 -4.03 0.68
N VAL A 46 -1.36 -5.35 0.71
CA VAL A 46 -0.76 -6.12 -0.41
C VAL A 46 -1.59 -5.97 -1.69
N GLN A 47 -2.92 -6.03 -1.58
CA GLN A 47 -3.82 -5.91 -2.73
C GLN A 47 -3.68 -4.53 -3.41
N VAL A 48 -3.74 -3.44 -2.63
CA VAL A 48 -3.59 -2.07 -3.15
C VAL A 48 -2.24 -1.91 -3.87
N MET A 49 -1.16 -2.42 -3.26
CA MET A 49 0.17 -2.39 -3.84
C MET A 49 0.23 -3.12 -5.20
N ASN A 50 -0.33 -4.33 -5.26
CA ASN A 50 -0.32 -5.13 -6.48
C ASN A 50 -1.14 -4.50 -7.61
N ILE A 51 -2.30 -3.90 -7.29
CA ILE A 51 -3.12 -3.17 -8.27
C ILE A 51 -2.29 -2.05 -8.88
N ARG A 52 -1.71 -1.19 -8.04
CA ARG A 52 -0.96 -0.03 -8.53
C ARG A 52 0.27 -0.43 -9.35
N VAL A 53 1.02 -1.44 -8.91
CA VAL A 53 2.17 -1.97 -9.67
C VAL A 53 1.76 -2.48 -11.05
N ASN A 54 0.58 -3.10 -11.16
CA ASN A 54 0.09 -3.61 -12.44
C ASN A 54 -0.36 -2.48 -13.38
N GLU A 55 -0.98 -1.41 -12.86
CA GLU A 55 -1.31 -0.20 -13.63
C GLU A 55 -0.04 0.44 -14.20
N LEU A 56 0.98 0.67 -13.35
CA LEU A 56 2.25 1.28 -13.78
C LEU A 56 3.01 0.45 -14.84
N LYS A 57 2.79 -0.87 -14.88
CA LYS A 57 3.36 -1.73 -15.92
C LYS A 57 2.61 -1.62 -17.25
N GLN A 58 1.31 -1.33 -17.24
CA GLN A 58 0.51 -1.17 -18.46
C GLN A 58 0.70 0.21 -19.10
N GLU A 59 1.09 1.21 -18.30
CA GLU A 59 1.35 2.58 -18.74
C GLU A 59 2.80 2.79 -19.27
N ALA A 60 3.68 1.80 -19.12
CA ALA A 60 5.09 1.84 -19.54
C ALA A 60 5.33 1.15 -20.89
#